data_AF-A0A429AXM6-F1
#
_entry.id   AF-A0A429AXM6-F1
#
_cell.length_a   1.000
_cell.length_b   1.000
_cell.length_c   1.000
_cell.angle_alpha   90.00
_cell.angle_beta   90.00
_cell.angle_gamma   90.00
#
_symmetry.space_group_name_H-M   'P 1'
#
loop_
_entity.id
_entity.type
_entity.pdbx_description
1 polymer ?
#
loop_
_entity_poly.entity_id
_entity_poly.type
_entity_poly.pdbx_seq_one_letter_code
_entity_poly.pdbx_strand_id
1 'polypeptide(L)'
;MDPKWVAQAALTVGLAVISAVVFLLLRCQGRGRPFGPAGWRLALTVSLLTGGLSAGVALAGHALLDDALATVLGAVAPSGLWLSQMRAKQDERRSLGREVATFWLVSLLTRLDQAMAEDERVWCEKRVDPSWNVYELSLAAARYHERIRDRLSADDRRRERVHARLDAVERRLDVAALIEDGAARSLVATALTLSRHTRTPRYERYLGNLNRLHGVLRHDAENDVLRLLAAAYRAGYRSLPGYVPPSRARAGERAIRAR
;
A
#
# COMPACT_ATOMS: atom_id res chain seq x y z
N MET A 1 -10.14 28.07 37.77
CA MET A 1 -10.63 27.69 36.42
C MET A 1 -11.92 26.93 36.61
N ASP A 2 -13.01 27.37 35.98
CA ASP A 2 -14.31 26.73 36.18
C ASP A 2 -14.33 25.32 35.59
N PRO A 3 -14.87 24.32 36.31
CA PRO A 3 -14.90 22.93 35.85
C PRO A 3 -15.71 22.75 34.56
N LYS A 4 -16.69 23.62 34.31
CA LYS A 4 -17.49 23.64 33.07
C LYS A 4 -16.66 23.99 31.83
N TRP A 5 -15.74 24.94 31.98
CA TRP A 5 -14.85 25.37 30.89
C TRP A 5 -13.86 24.26 30.50
N VAL A 6 -13.30 23.57 31.50
CA VAL A 6 -12.39 22.44 31.28
C VAL A 6 -13.11 21.30 30.55
N ALA A 7 -14.36 21.01 30.93
CA ALA A 7 -15.17 19.98 30.28
C ALA A 7 -15.49 20.30 28.81
N GLN A 8 -15.84 21.55 28.50
CA GLN A 8 -16.15 22.00 27.13
C GLN A 8 -14.90 22.02 26.23
N ALA A 9 -13.76 22.47 26.76
CA ALA A 9 -12.48 22.40 26.07
C ALA A 9 -12.06 20.94 25.78
N ALA A 10 -12.21 20.04 26.76
CA ALA A 10 -11.90 18.63 26.58
C ALA A 10 -12.80 17.97 25.50
N LEU A 11 -14.08 18.30 25.48
CA LEU A 11 -15.04 17.76 24.50
C LEU A 11 -14.73 18.23 23.07
N THR A 12 -14.40 19.50 22.88
CA THR A 12 -14.04 20.04 21.56
C THR A 12 -12.73 19.47 21.03
N VAL A 13 -11.71 19.32 21.88
CA VAL A 13 -10.45 18.61 21.53
C VAL A 13 -10.74 17.17 21.13
N GLY A 14 -11.53 16.45 21.93
CA GLY A 14 -11.90 15.06 21.66
C GLY A 14 -12.60 14.90 20.31
N LEU A 15 -13.57 15.77 20.02
CA LEU A 15 -14.30 15.75 18.75
C LEU A 15 -13.37 16.06 17.56
N ALA A 16 -12.44 17.01 17.71
CA ALA A 16 -11.47 17.37 16.67
C ALA A 16 -10.50 16.20 16.39
N VAL A 17 -10.03 15.51 17.42
CA VAL A 17 -9.18 14.32 17.28
C VAL A 17 -9.94 13.19 16.59
N ILE A 18 -11.19 12.91 17.01
CA ILE A 18 -12.03 11.87 16.38
C ILE A 18 -12.27 12.19 14.91
N SER A 19 -12.61 13.45 14.59
CA SER A 19 -12.81 13.91 13.22
C SER A 19 -11.55 13.73 12.37
N ALA A 20 -10.38 14.16 12.89
CA ALA A 20 -9.10 14.00 12.20
C ALA A 20 -8.77 12.51 11.92
N VAL A 21 -9.03 11.63 12.89
CA VAL A 21 -8.86 10.19 12.72
C VAL A 21 -9.81 9.65 11.65
N VAL A 22 -11.10 10.01 11.70
CA VAL A 22 -12.09 9.57 10.70
C VAL A 22 -11.70 10.04 9.30
N PHE A 23 -11.24 11.28 9.13
CA PHE A 23 -10.78 11.79 7.84
C PHE A 23 -9.52 11.08 7.33
N LEU A 24 -8.56 10.76 8.21
CA LEU A 24 -7.41 9.94 7.85
C LEU A 24 -7.85 8.55 7.40
N LEU A 25 -8.79 7.93 8.11
CA LEU A 25 -9.34 6.62 7.73
C LEU A 25 -10.04 6.69 6.36
N LEU A 26 -10.84 7.73 6.09
CA LEU A 26 -11.51 7.93 4.81
C LEU A 26 -10.51 8.17 3.67
N ARG A 27 -9.44 8.94 3.88
CA ARG A 27 -8.38 9.12 2.86
C ARG A 27 -7.57 7.86 2.63
N CYS A 28 -7.45 7.01 3.64
CA CYS A 28 -6.81 5.72 3.54
C CYS A 28 -7.74 4.64 2.98
N GLN A 29 -9.07 4.86 2.90
CA GLN A 29 -9.98 3.93 2.22
C GLN A 29 -9.57 3.80 0.75
N GLY A 30 -9.19 2.58 0.35
CA GLY A 30 -8.66 2.26 -0.98
C GLY A 30 -7.14 2.12 -1.06
N ARG A 31 -6.39 2.49 -0.01
CA ARG A 31 -4.93 2.27 0.09
C ARG A 31 -4.53 1.11 1.02
N GLY A 32 -5.48 0.40 1.63
CA GLY A 32 -5.17 -0.48 2.76
C GLY A 32 -5.95 -0.13 3.99
N ARG A 33 -6.31 -1.16 4.79
CA ARG A 33 -6.52 -0.93 6.22
C ARG A 33 -5.25 -0.23 6.70
N PRO A 34 -5.35 0.98 7.25
CA PRO A 34 -4.16 1.77 7.45
C PRO A 34 -3.37 1.19 8.63
N PHE A 35 -2.07 1.44 8.64
CA PHE A 35 -1.22 1.28 9.81
C PHE A 35 -0.74 -0.15 10.12
N GLY A 36 0.34 -0.57 9.46
CA GLY A 36 1.33 -1.41 10.14
C GLY A 36 1.89 -0.71 11.39
N PRO A 37 2.75 -1.39 12.18
CA PRO A 37 3.21 -0.89 13.49
C PRO A 37 3.85 0.51 13.43
N ALA A 38 4.60 0.81 12.36
CA ALA A 38 5.24 2.11 12.16
C ALA A 38 4.27 3.19 11.69
N GLY A 39 3.39 2.87 10.73
CA GLY A 39 2.37 3.79 10.21
C GLY A 39 1.36 4.21 11.29
N TRP A 40 1.08 3.34 12.27
CA TRP A 40 0.18 3.66 13.39
C TRP A 40 0.71 4.81 14.23
N ARG A 41 2.02 4.78 14.56
CA ARG A 41 2.65 5.83 15.36
C ARG A 41 2.60 7.17 14.63
N LEU A 42 2.92 7.17 13.34
CA LEU A 42 2.85 8.39 12.53
C LEU A 42 1.42 8.93 12.42
N ALA A 43 0.43 8.06 12.18
CA ALA A 43 -0.96 8.49 12.12
C ALA A 43 -1.48 9.03 13.44
N LEU A 44 -1.09 8.43 14.57
CA LEU A 44 -1.37 8.98 15.89
C LEU A 44 -0.72 10.36 16.05
N THR A 45 0.55 10.52 15.68
CA THR A 45 1.22 11.83 15.79
C THR A 45 0.53 12.89 14.93
N VAL A 46 0.17 12.56 13.69
CA VAL A 46 -0.56 13.47 12.79
C VAL A 46 -1.94 13.81 13.37
N SER A 47 -2.66 12.83 13.90
CA SER A 47 -3.98 13.03 14.51
C SER A 47 -3.89 13.92 15.76
N LEU A 48 -2.92 13.66 16.63
CA LEU A 48 -2.68 14.44 17.86
C LEU A 48 -2.25 15.87 17.54
N LEU A 49 -1.33 16.06 16.58
CA LEU A 49 -0.90 17.39 16.18
C LEU A 49 -2.02 18.17 15.49
N THR A 50 -2.78 17.55 14.59
CA THR A 50 -3.88 18.20 13.88
C THR A 50 -5.03 18.54 14.84
N GLY A 51 -5.37 17.60 15.74
CA GLY A 51 -6.35 17.83 16.80
C GLY A 51 -5.90 18.91 17.78
N GLY A 52 -4.64 18.91 18.19
CA GLY A 52 -4.05 19.91 19.09
C GLY A 52 -4.02 21.32 18.46
N LEU A 53 -3.64 21.43 17.19
CA LEU A 53 -3.68 22.69 16.44
C LEU A 53 -5.13 23.20 16.29
N SER A 54 -6.08 22.32 15.98
CA SER A 54 -7.50 22.69 15.87
C SER A 54 -8.08 23.16 17.20
N ALA A 55 -7.73 22.49 18.30
CA ALA A 55 -8.14 22.87 19.64
C ALA A 55 -7.50 24.20 20.09
N GLY A 56 -6.22 24.41 19.79
CA GLY A 56 -5.54 25.67 20.10
C GLY A 56 -6.16 26.87 19.39
N VAL A 57 -6.55 26.71 18.12
CA VAL A 57 -7.27 27.74 17.36
C VAL A 57 -8.68 27.97 17.92
N ALA A 58 -9.41 26.92 18.30
CA ALA A 58 -10.73 27.05 18.91
C ALA A 58 -10.68 27.78 20.25
N LEU A 59 -9.70 27.46 21.10
CA LEU A 59 -9.50 28.12 22.40
C LEU A 59 -9.07 29.59 22.25
N ALA A 60 -8.19 29.90 21.29
CA ALA A 60 -7.81 31.28 20.99
C ALA A 60 -8.96 32.10 20.38
N GLY A 61 -9.81 31.46 19.56
CA GLY A 61 -11.00 32.08 18.98
C GLY A 61 -12.10 32.37 20.01
N HIS A 62 -12.29 31.50 21.00
CA HIS A 62 -13.24 31.71 22.10
C HIS A 62 -12.88 32.92 22.99
N ALA A 63 -11.58 33.26 23.07
CA ALA A 63 -11.13 34.45 23.78
C ALA A 63 -11.42 35.76 23.02
N LEU A 64 -11.85 35.68 21.75
CA LEU A 64 -12.03 36.83 20.84
C LEU A 64 -13.44 36.95 20.25
N LEU A 65 -14.28 35.91 20.29
CA LEU A 65 -15.60 35.85 19.62
C LEU A 65 -16.64 35.04 20.43
N ASP A 66 -17.90 35.50 20.41
CA ASP A 66 -19.05 34.88 21.10
C ASP A 66 -19.20 33.36 20.86
N ASP A 67 -19.64 32.66 21.91
CA ASP A 67 -19.60 31.20 22.10
C ASP A 67 -20.15 30.34 20.93
N ALA A 68 -21.15 30.84 20.21
CA ALA A 68 -21.82 30.11 19.15
C ALA A 68 -20.96 30.00 17.87
N LEU A 69 -20.15 31.02 17.56
CA LEU A 69 -19.35 31.06 16.33
C LEU A 69 -18.05 30.28 16.44
N ALA A 70 -17.43 30.25 17.63
CA ALA A 70 -16.21 29.50 17.89
C ALA A 70 -16.40 27.98 17.71
N THR A 71 -17.56 27.46 18.11
CA THR A 71 -17.90 26.04 18.00
C THR A 71 -18.10 25.62 16.53
N VAL A 72 -18.74 26.49 15.73
CA VAL A 72 -18.93 26.25 14.29
C VAL A 72 -17.62 26.42 13.52
N LEU A 73 -16.80 27.43 13.82
CA LEU A 73 -15.49 27.62 13.21
C LEU A 73 -14.50 26.49 13.55
N GLY A 74 -14.54 25.95 14.77
CA GLY A 74 -13.71 24.81 15.18
C GLY A 74 -14.06 23.50 14.45
N ALA A 75 -15.33 23.31 14.09
CA ALA A 75 -15.78 22.15 13.32
C ALA A 75 -15.59 22.32 11.80
N VAL A 76 -15.70 23.56 11.29
CA VAL A 76 -15.64 23.87 9.86
C VAL A 76 -14.21 24.16 9.39
N ALA A 77 -13.32 24.67 10.25
CA ALA A 77 -11.93 25.00 9.86
C ALA A 77 -11.12 23.81 9.33
N PRO A 78 -11.18 22.58 9.91
CA PRO A 78 -10.47 21.43 9.34
C PRO A 78 -11.02 21.04 7.97
N SER A 79 -12.35 21.10 7.83
CA SER A 79 -13.09 20.78 6.61
C SER A 79 -12.83 21.81 5.50
N GLY A 80 -12.76 23.10 5.85
CA GLY A 80 -12.49 24.22 4.93
C GLY A 80 -11.04 24.32 4.48
N LEU A 81 -10.07 23.97 5.34
CA LEU A 81 -8.66 23.84 4.94
C LEU A 81 -8.48 22.77 3.87
N TRP A 82 -9.23 21.66 3.97
CA TRP A 82 -9.20 20.57 3.01
C TRP A 82 -10.04 20.81 1.75
N LEU A 83 -11.24 21.37 1.86
CA LEU A 83 -12.06 21.77 0.68
C LEU A 83 -11.36 22.86 -0.14
N SER A 84 -10.58 23.74 0.50
CA SER A 84 -9.78 24.72 -0.21
C SER A 84 -8.65 24.09 -1.03
N GLN A 85 -8.09 22.94 -0.63
CA GLN A 85 -7.08 22.23 -1.45
C GLN A 85 -7.66 21.66 -2.74
N MET A 86 -8.95 21.34 -2.79
CA MET A 86 -9.62 20.90 -4.04
C MET A 86 -10.04 22.07 -4.94
N ARG A 87 -10.21 23.29 -4.40
CA ARG A 87 -10.61 24.50 -5.14
C ARG A 87 -9.49 25.51 -5.38
N ALA A 88 -8.29 25.33 -4.85
CA ALA A 88 -7.16 26.27 -4.93
C ALA A 88 -6.47 26.31 -6.31
N LYS A 89 -7.26 26.50 -7.37
CA LYS A 89 -6.77 26.97 -8.67
C LYS A 89 -7.16 28.43 -8.94
N GLN A 90 -7.87 29.12 -8.04
CA GLN A 90 -8.56 30.34 -8.46
C GLN A 90 -8.71 31.52 -7.49
N ASP A 91 -8.08 31.57 -6.31
CA ASP A 91 -8.10 32.85 -5.57
C ASP A 91 -6.81 33.21 -4.85
N GLU A 92 -6.35 34.41 -5.20
CA GLU A 92 -5.06 35.02 -4.98
C GLU A 92 -5.21 36.03 -3.86
N ARG A 93 -5.03 35.59 -2.60
CA ARG A 93 -4.76 36.45 -1.42
C ARG A 93 -4.16 35.57 -0.31
N ARG A 94 -2.83 35.46 -0.35
CA ARG A 94 -1.97 34.56 0.41
C ARG A 94 -1.63 35.11 1.80
N SER A 95 -1.95 34.35 2.85
CA SER A 95 -1.34 34.51 4.18
C SER A 95 -0.20 33.50 4.33
N LEU A 96 1.05 33.98 4.46
CA LEU A 96 2.27 33.17 4.58
C LEU A 96 2.19 32.08 5.67
N GLY A 97 1.50 32.34 6.79
CA GLY A 97 1.30 31.36 7.85
C GLY A 97 0.46 30.14 7.44
N ARG A 98 -0.52 30.33 6.54
CA ARG A 98 -1.32 29.24 5.99
C ARG A 98 -0.50 28.38 5.01
N GLU A 99 0.46 28.97 4.31
CA GLU A 99 1.37 28.23 3.43
C GLU A 99 2.33 27.36 4.26
N VAL A 100 2.93 27.89 5.33
CA VAL A 100 3.82 27.11 6.20
C VAL A 100 3.09 25.94 6.85
N ALA A 101 1.86 26.15 7.35
CA ALA A 101 1.03 25.11 7.95
C ALA A 101 0.63 24.02 6.93
N THR A 102 0.29 24.40 5.69
CA THR A 102 -0.04 23.43 4.63
C THR A 102 1.20 22.68 4.15
N PHE A 103 2.36 23.32 4.03
CA PHE A 103 3.62 22.66 3.69
C PHE A 103 4.00 21.61 4.74
N TRP A 104 3.88 21.93 6.02
CA TRP A 104 4.17 21.00 7.11
C TRP A 104 3.22 19.79 7.09
N LEU A 105 1.92 20.02 6.89
CA LEU A 105 0.93 18.94 6.81
C LEU A 105 1.14 18.06 5.56
N VAL A 106 1.46 18.64 4.41
CA VAL A 106 1.79 17.90 3.19
C VAL A 106 3.05 17.06 3.38
N SER A 107 4.08 17.59 4.05
CA SER A 107 5.30 16.86 4.37
C SER A 107 5.00 15.65 5.26
N LEU A 108 4.15 15.81 6.28
CA LEU A 108 3.73 14.71 7.14
C LEU A 108 2.92 13.65 6.42
N LEU A 109 1.97 14.04 5.57
CA LEU A 109 1.21 13.11 4.74
C LEU A 109 2.14 12.33 3.80
N THR A 110 3.13 13.01 3.22
CA THR A 110 4.13 12.37 2.35
C THR A 110 4.95 11.34 3.12
N ARG A 111 5.38 11.67 4.35
CA ARG A 111 6.09 10.72 5.23
C ARG A 111 5.20 9.53 5.63
N LEU A 112 3.91 9.76 5.85
CA LEU A 112 2.95 8.70 6.15
C LEU A 112 2.79 7.76 4.94
N ASP A 113 2.62 8.32 3.74
CA ASP A 113 2.51 7.55 2.49
C ASP A 113 3.79 6.72 2.24
N GLN A 114 4.97 7.31 2.47
CA GLN A 114 6.25 6.60 2.40
C GLN A 114 6.34 5.45 3.41
N ALA A 115 5.96 5.68 4.67
CA ALA A 115 5.98 4.65 5.70
C ALA A 115 4.99 3.51 5.41
N MET A 116 3.84 3.83 4.81
CA MET A 116 2.87 2.81 4.37
C MET A 116 3.41 1.99 3.19
N ALA A 117 4.02 2.65 2.20
CA ALA A 117 4.63 1.97 1.07
C ALA A 117 5.78 1.04 1.51
N GLU A 118 6.58 1.47 2.50
CA GLU A 118 7.66 0.65 3.06
C GLU A 118 7.12 -0.55 3.85
N ASP A 119 6.07 -0.37 4.67
CA ASP A 119 5.45 -1.50 5.39
C ASP A 119 4.82 -2.51 4.43
N GLU A 120 4.16 -2.04 3.38
CA GLU A 120 3.65 -2.89 2.30
C GLU A 120 4.78 -3.67 1.63
N ARG A 121 5.87 -2.99 1.26
CA ARG A 121 7.04 -3.60 0.64
C ARG A 121 7.67 -4.68 1.53
N VAL A 122 7.96 -4.36 2.79
CA VAL A 122 8.54 -5.31 3.76
C VAL A 122 7.61 -6.50 3.97
N TRP A 123 6.29 -6.27 4.00
CA TRP A 123 5.30 -7.34 4.13
C TRP A 123 5.28 -8.29 2.91
N CYS A 124 5.42 -7.74 1.70
CA CYS A 124 5.51 -8.49 0.46
C CYS A 124 6.84 -9.26 0.35
N GLU A 125 7.97 -8.60 0.62
CA GLU A 125 9.32 -9.19 0.57
C GLU A 125 9.46 -10.37 1.54
N LYS A 126 8.88 -10.29 2.74
CA LYS A 126 8.86 -11.43 3.69
C LYS A 126 8.13 -12.67 3.18
N ARG A 127 7.33 -12.56 2.12
CA ARG A 127 6.50 -13.62 1.55
C ARG A 127 7.00 -14.14 0.22
N VAL A 128 8.01 -13.52 -0.37
CA VAL A 128 8.63 -13.97 -1.62
C VAL A 128 10.09 -14.20 -1.32
N ASP A 129 10.52 -15.45 -1.44
CA ASP A 129 11.93 -15.78 -1.20
C ASP A 129 12.70 -15.68 -2.53
N PRO A 130 13.76 -14.85 -2.60
CA PRO A 130 14.56 -14.70 -3.81
C PRO A 130 15.27 -15.99 -4.23
N SER A 131 15.40 -16.98 -3.35
CA SER A 131 16.04 -18.27 -3.62
C SER A 131 15.10 -19.35 -4.19
N TRP A 132 13.80 -19.06 -4.34
CA TRP A 132 12.87 -20.01 -4.98
C TRP A 132 13.25 -20.28 -6.43
N ASN A 133 13.11 -21.52 -6.91
CA ASN A 133 13.23 -21.78 -8.35
C ASN A 133 11.96 -21.34 -9.10
N VAL A 134 11.98 -21.42 -10.44
CA VAL A 134 10.86 -20.99 -11.30
C VAL A 134 9.56 -21.72 -10.94
N TYR A 135 9.65 -23.02 -10.64
CA TYR A 135 8.49 -23.85 -10.25
C TYR A 135 7.95 -23.51 -8.85
N GLU A 136 8.83 -23.27 -7.88
CA GLU A 136 8.43 -22.86 -6.54
C GLU A 136 7.74 -21.49 -6.56
N LEU A 137 8.22 -20.56 -7.39
CA LEU A 137 7.62 -19.25 -7.57
C LEU A 137 6.25 -19.32 -8.28
N SER A 138 6.07 -20.19 -9.29
CA SER A 138 4.77 -20.37 -9.94
C SER A 138 3.74 -20.98 -8.99
N LEU A 139 4.14 -21.98 -8.21
CA LEU A 139 3.28 -22.60 -7.20
C LEU A 139 2.92 -21.61 -6.07
N ALA A 140 3.88 -20.78 -5.63
CA ALA A 140 3.62 -19.70 -4.69
C ALA A 140 2.60 -18.70 -5.24
N ALA A 141 2.76 -18.28 -6.50
CA ALA A 141 1.86 -17.34 -7.16
C ALA A 141 0.43 -17.89 -7.24
N ALA A 142 0.26 -19.14 -7.66
CA ALA A 142 -1.03 -19.82 -7.71
C ALA A 142 -1.67 -19.92 -6.31
N ARG A 143 -0.88 -20.28 -5.29
CA ARG A 143 -1.37 -20.40 -3.91
C ARG A 143 -1.80 -19.05 -3.33
N TYR A 144 -1.06 -17.99 -3.61
CA TYR A 144 -1.45 -16.65 -3.20
C TYR A 144 -2.71 -16.20 -3.93
N HIS A 145 -2.78 -16.42 -5.24
CA HIS A 145 -3.96 -16.10 -6.04
C HIS A 145 -5.21 -16.79 -5.52
N GLU A 146 -5.18 -18.09 -5.23
CA GLU A 146 -6.30 -18.84 -4.69
C GLU A 146 -6.85 -18.20 -3.40
N ARG A 147 -5.95 -17.90 -2.44
CA ARG A 147 -6.33 -17.28 -1.17
C ARG A 147 -6.86 -15.84 -1.32
N ILE A 148 -6.34 -15.12 -2.31
CA ILE A 148 -6.70 -13.73 -2.62
C ILE A 148 -8.06 -13.71 -3.33
N ARG A 149 -8.27 -14.59 -4.31
CA ARG A 149 -9.48 -14.69 -5.12
C ARG A 149 -10.72 -14.89 -4.27
N ASP A 150 -10.65 -15.77 -3.29
CA ASP A 150 -11.81 -16.15 -2.48
C ASP A 150 -12.17 -15.08 -1.43
N ARG A 151 -11.27 -14.10 -1.19
CA ARG A 151 -11.47 -13.08 -0.17
C ARG A 151 -11.72 -11.69 -0.75
N LEU A 152 -11.14 -11.34 -1.90
CA LEU A 152 -11.39 -10.03 -2.52
C LEU A 152 -12.79 -9.93 -3.11
N SER A 153 -13.40 -8.75 -2.92
CA SER A 153 -14.63 -8.37 -3.60
C SER A 153 -14.46 -8.47 -5.12
N ALA A 154 -15.55 -8.70 -5.85
CA ALA A 154 -15.50 -8.78 -7.32
C ALA A 154 -14.94 -7.48 -7.95
N ASP A 155 -15.29 -6.33 -7.36
CA ASP A 155 -14.82 -5.01 -7.81
C ASP A 155 -13.31 -4.85 -7.62
N ASP A 156 -12.78 -5.24 -6.47
CA ASP A 156 -11.34 -5.14 -6.19
C ASP A 156 -10.55 -6.12 -7.07
N ARG A 157 -11.07 -7.33 -7.29
CA ARG A 157 -10.47 -8.30 -8.23
C ARG A 157 -10.37 -7.72 -9.64
N ARG A 158 -11.40 -7.01 -10.10
CA ARG A 158 -11.43 -6.35 -11.42
C ARG A 158 -10.48 -5.17 -11.49
N ARG A 159 -10.47 -4.31 -10.47
CA ARG A 159 -9.58 -3.13 -10.38
C ARG A 159 -8.11 -3.54 -10.41
N GLU A 160 -7.74 -4.55 -9.62
CA GLU A 160 -6.36 -5.01 -9.50
C GLU A 160 -5.95 -6.02 -10.57
N ARG A 161 -6.88 -6.45 -11.43
CA ARG A 161 -6.67 -7.41 -12.53
C ARG A 161 -5.97 -8.69 -12.06
N VAL A 162 -6.39 -9.20 -10.89
CA VAL A 162 -5.71 -10.29 -10.16
C VAL A 162 -5.48 -11.52 -11.05
N HIS A 163 -6.49 -11.93 -11.84
CA HIS A 163 -6.37 -13.06 -12.76
C HIS A 163 -5.36 -12.80 -13.89
N ALA A 164 -5.43 -11.64 -14.54
CA ALA A 164 -4.50 -11.31 -15.62
C ALA A 164 -3.05 -11.19 -15.14
N ARG A 165 -2.83 -10.87 -13.86
CA ARG A 165 -1.48 -10.89 -13.25
C ARG A 165 -0.98 -12.31 -13.04
N LEU A 166 -1.81 -13.22 -12.53
CA LEU A 166 -1.42 -14.64 -12.41
C LEU A 166 -1.09 -15.22 -13.80
N ASP A 167 -1.96 -15.00 -14.80
CA ASP A 167 -1.70 -15.44 -16.17
C ASP A 167 -0.36 -14.88 -16.70
N ALA A 168 -0.03 -13.62 -16.40
CA ALA A 168 1.23 -13.03 -16.81
C ALA A 168 2.44 -13.68 -16.12
N VAL A 169 2.33 -13.99 -14.82
CA VAL A 169 3.35 -14.68 -14.05
C VAL A 169 3.60 -16.08 -14.61
N GLU A 170 2.53 -16.87 -14.76
CA GLU A 170 2.62 -18.24 -15.29
C GLU A 170 3.28 -18.26 -16.67
N ARG A 171 2.82 -17.43 -17.61
CA ARG A 171 3.38 -17.41 -18.97
C ARG A 171 4.85 -17.00 -19.02
N ARG A 172 5.30 -16.10 -18.14
CA ARG A 172 6.72 -15.72 -18.09
C ARG A 172 7.57 -16.82 -17.45
N LEU A 173 7.05 -17.47 -16.40
CA LEU A 173 7.73 -18.57 -15.74
C LEU A 173 7.79 -19.82 -16.62
N ASP A 174 6.77 -20.11 -17.43
CA ASP A 174 6.80 -21.20 -18.43
C ASP A 174 7.97 -21.02 -19.41
N VAL A 175 8.16 -19.81 -19.93
CA VAL A 175 9.28 -19.51 -20.83
C VAL A 175 10.62 -19.57 -20.09
N ALA A 176 10.66 -19.10 -18.84
CA ALA A 176 11.87 -19.21 -18.02
C ALA A 176 12.25 -20.68 -17.75
N ALA A 177 11.27 -21.54 -17.46
CA ALA A 177 11.47 -22.97 -17.27
C ALA A 177 12.01 -23.63 -18.55
N LEU A 178 11.46 -23.31 -19.72
CA LEU A 178 11.99 -23.79 -21.01
C LEU A 178 13.48 -23.43 -21.19
N ILE A 179 13.89 -22.25 -20.74
CA ILE A 179 15.31 -21.84 -20.80
C ILE A 179 16.16 -22.63 -19.79
N GLU A 180 15.66 -22.84 -18.56
CA GLU A 180 16.35 -23.66 -17.54
C GLU A 180 16.55 -25.11 -18.02
N ASP A 181 15.57 -25.66 -18.74
CA ASP A 181 15.62 -27.01 -19.34
C ASP A 181 16.55 -27.10 -20.57
N GLY A 182 17.18 -25.99 -20.97
CA GLY A 182 18.12 -25.95 -22.08
C GLY A 182 17.48 -25.93 -23.47
N ALA A 183 16.24 -25.44 -23.60
CA ALA A 183 15.55 -25.38 -24.88
C ALA A 183 16.31 -24.54 -25.93
N ALA A 184 16.21 -24.97 -27.19
CA ALA A 184 16.79 -24.23 -28.31
C ALA A 184 16.17 -22.84 -28.45
N ARG A 185 16.99 -21.87 -28.89
CA ARG A 185 16.57 -20.46 -29.09
C ARG A 185 15.32 -20.31 -29.96
N SER A 186 15.17 -21.12 -31.01
CA SER A 186 13.99 -21.10 -31.88
C SER A 186 12.71 -21.42 -31.12
N LEU A 187 12.75 -22.44 -30.25
CA LEU A 187 11.62 -22.84 -29.42
C LEU A 187 11.27 -21.74 -28.40
N VAL A 188 12.28 -21.13 -27.77
CA VAL A 188 12.08 -19.99 -26.85
C VAL A 188 11.45 -18.80 -27.58
N ALA A 189 11.92 -18.49 -28.80
CA ALA A 189 11.35 -17.42 -29.62
C ALA A 189 9.88 -17.70 -29.98
N THR A 190 9.54 -18.93 -30.35
CA THR A 190 8.15 -19.35 -30.56
C THR A 190 7.34 -19.16 -29.27
N ALA A 191 7.83 -19.64 -28.14
CA ALA A 191 7.12 -19.52 -26.86
C ALA A 191 6.85 -18.06 -26.45
N LEU A 192 7.79 -17.14 -26.69
CA LEU A 192 7.58 -15.71 -26.43
C LEU A 192 6.42 -15.13 -27.26
N THR A 193 6.22 -15.60 -28.49
CA THR A 193 5.18 -15.08 -29.39
C THR A 193 3.78 -15.64 -29.11
N LEU A 194 3.68 -16.77 -28.40
CA LEU A 194 2.41 -17.42 -28.07
C LEU A 194 1.52 -16.62 -27.10
N SER A 195 2.11 -15.80 -26.23
CA SER A 195 1.37 -15.03 -25.23
C SER A 195 1.60 -13.53 -25.37
N ARG A 196 0.53 -12.74 -25.23
CA ARG A 196 0.61 -11.26 -25.18
C ARG A 196 1.49 -10.75 -24.03
N HIS A 197 1.64 -11.54 -22.96
CA HIS A 197 2.41 -11.17 -21.77
C HIS A 197 3.92 -11.35 -21.96
N THR A 198 4.32 -12.19 -22.92
CA THR A 198 5.70 -12.49 -23.30
C THR A 198 6.09 -11.89 -24.65
N ARG A 199 5.11 -11.50 -25.48
CA ARG A 199 5.34 -10.81 -26.74
C ARG A 199 5.65 -9.33 -26.51
N THR A 200 6.80 -9.07 -25.89
CA THR A 200 7.30 -7.72 -25.66
C THR A 200 8.65 -7.52 -26.36
N PRO A 201 8.90 -6.36 -26.98
CA PRO A 201 10.16 -6.10 -27.67
C PRO A 201 11.38 -6.12 -26.71
N ARG A 202 11.13 -5.94 -25.41
CA ARG A 202 12.14 -6.07 -24.36
C ARG A 202 12.71 -7.49 -24.29
N TYR A 203 11.87 -8.53 -24.38
CA TYR A 203 12.31 -9.92 -24.28
C TYR A 203 12.99 -10.39 -25.57
N GLU A 204 12.47 -9.97 -26.72
CA GLU A 204 13.05 -10.29 -28.03
C GLU A 204 14.52 -9.81 -28.14
N ARG A 205 14.84 -8.64 -27.56
CA ARG A 205 16.22 -8.11 -27.50
C ARG A 205 17.19 -9.05 -26.79
N TYR A 206 16.72 -9.87 -25.85
CA TYR A 206 17.55 -10.79 -25.09
C TYR A 206 17.56 -12.22 -25.65
N LEU A 207 16.91 -12.50 -26.78
CA LEU A 207 16.97 -13.82 -27.41
C LEU A 207 18.38 -14.28 -27.78
N GLY A 208 19.32 -13.35 -27.97
CA GLY A 208 20.73 -13.66 -28.18
C GLY A 208 21.48 -14.12 -26.91
N ASN A 209 20.92 -13.89 -25.72
CA ASN A 209 21.48 -14.28 -24.44
C ASN A 209 20.39 -14.85 -23.53
N LEU A 210 20.16 -16.16 -23.64
CA LEU A 210 19.07 -16.85 -22.95
C LEU A 210 19.17 -16.73 -21.42
N ASN A 211 20.39 -16.75 -20.85
CA ASN A 211 20.59 -16.57 -19.40
C ASN A 211 20.09 -15.20 -18.92
N ARG A 212 20.36 -14.14 -19.71
CA ARG A 212 19.86 -12.80 -19.40
C ARG A 212 18.34 -12.72 -19.57
N LEU A 213 17.80 -13.36 -20.60
CA LEU A 213 16.35 -13.43 -20.83
C LEU A 213 15.63 -14.13 -19.67
N HIS A 214 16.16 -15.27 -19.21
CA HIS A 214 15.67 -16.01 -18.04
C HIS A 214 15.62 -15.13 -16.81
N GLY A 215 16.73 -14.45 -16.46
CA GLY A 215 16.77 -13.57 -15.30
C GLY A 215 15.77 -12.42 -15.36
N VAL A 216 15.56 -11.84 -16.54
CA VAL A 216 14.57 -10.76 -16.75
C VAL A 216 13.13 -11.30 -16.62
N LEU A 217 12.82 -12.45 -17.23
CA LEU A 217 11.49 -13.06 -17.14
C LEU A 217 11.14 -13.42 -15.69
N ARG A 218 12.08 -14.04 -14.98
CA ARG A 218 11.97 -14.39 -13.56
C ARG A 218 11.74 -13.14 -12.71
N HIS A 219 12.55 -12.10 -12.88
CA HIS A 219 12.42 -10.86 -12.12
C HIS A 219 11.09 -10.14 -12.40
N ASP A 220 10.66 -10.08 -13.66
CA ASP A 220 9.36 -9.48 -14.01
C ASP A 220 8.18 -10.30 -13.44
N ALA A 221 8.29 -11.64 -13.39
CA ALA A 221 7.32 -12.50 -12.75
C ALA A 221 7.27 -12.29 -11.23
N GLU A 222 8.43 -12.23 -10.56
CA GLU A 222 8.55 -11.93 -9.14
C GLU A 222 7.89 -10.58 -8.80
N ASN A 223 8.17 -9.54 -9.58
CA ASN A 223 7.54 -8.23 -9.42
C ASN A 223 6.01 -8.29 -9.55
N ASP A 224 5.46 -9.10 -10.45
CA ASP A 224 4.01 -9.25 -10.57
C ASP A 224 3.40 -10.04 -9.41
N VAL A 225 4.13 -11.00 -8.82
CA VAL A 225 3.74 -11.65 -7.54
C VAL A 225 3.75 -10.63 -6.40
N LEU A 226 4.78 -9.79 -6.28
CA LEU A 226 4.83 -8.72 -5.28
C LEU A 226 3.66 -7.74 -5.45
N ARG A 227 3.29 -7.39 -6.69
CA ARG A 227 2.11 -6.55 -6.96
C ARG A 227 0.79 -7.24 -6.58
N LEU A 228 0.68 -8.55 -6.78
CA LEU A 228 -0.49 -9.34 -6.36
C LEU A 228 -0.60 -9.36 -4.83
N LEU A 229 0.52 -9.52 -4.13
CA LEU A 229 0.60 -9.41 -2.67
C LEU A 229 0.28 -7.99 -2.18
N ALA A 230 0.78 -6.95 -2.86
CA ALA A 230 0.44 -5.55 -2.58
C ALA A 230 -1.07 -5.29 -2.69
N ALA A 231 -1.73 -5.83 -3.71
CA ALA A 231 -3.19 -5.76 -3.82
C ALA A 231 -3.88 -6.42 -2.61
N ALA A 232 -3.38 -7.58 -2.16
CA ALA A 232 -3.89 -8.25 -0.97
C ALA A 232 -3.66 -7.42 0.32
N TYR A 233 -2.48 -6.82 0.47
CA TYR A 233 -2.15 -5.94 1.59
C TYR A 233 -3.11 -4.75 1.64
N ARG A 234 -3.34 -4.09 0.50
CA ARG A 234 -4.25 -2.94 0.37
C ARG A 234 -5.74 -3.32 0.54
N ALA A 235 -6.09 -4.59 0.35
CA ALA A 235 -7.41 -5.10 0.71
C ALA A 235 -7.52 -5.54 2.18
N GLY A 236 -6.45 -5.38 2.97
CA GLY A 236 -6.44 -5.64 4.42
C GLY A 236 -6.00 -7.04 4.83
N TYR A 237 -5.46 -7.86 3.91
CA TYR A 237 -5.12 -9.26 4.16
C TYR A 237 -3.73 -9.46 4.80
N ARG A 238 -3.43 -8.75 5.88
CA ARG A 238 -2.10 -8.81 6.52
C ARG A 238 -1.75 -10.16 7.15
N SER A 239 -2.76 -10.95 7.52
CA SER A 239 -2.60 -12.29 8.11
C SER A 239 -2.38 -13.39 7.08
N LEU A 240 -2.24 -13.07 5.79
CA LEU A 240 -1.93 -14.07 4.77
C LEU A 240 -0.62 -14.79 5.13
N PRO A 241 -0.62 -16.12 5.36
CA PRO A 241 0.61 -16.82 5.72
C PRO A 241 1.53 -16.90 4.51
N GLY A 242 2.84 -16.79 4.75
CA GLY A 242 3.86 -17.00 3.73
C GLY A 242 3.78 -18.42 3.16
N TYR A 243 4.03 -18.54 1.87
CA TYR A 243 4.16 -19.81 1.21
C TYR A 243 5.48 -20.49 1.62
N VAL A 244 5.41 -21.77 1.95
CA VAL A 244 6.58 -22.60 2.24
C VAL A 244 6.62 -23.70 1.19
N PRO A 245 7.65 -23.78 0.35
CA PRO A 245 7.71 -24.79 -0.68
C PRO A 245 7.80 -26.20 -0.06
N PRO A 246 7.23 -27.24 -0.72
CA PRO A 246 7.21 -28.61 -0.21
C PRO A 246 8.60 -29.17 0.09
N SER A 247 9.60 -28.76 -0.71
CA SER A 247 11.02 -29.08 -0.55
C SER A 247 11.53 -28.73 0.86
N ARG A 248 11.15 -27.55 1.36
CA ARG A 248 11.58 -27.02 2.67
C ARG A 248 10.71 -27.51 3.82
N ALA A 249 9.41 -27.69 3.59
CA ALA A 249 8.51 -28.25 4.59
C ALA A 249 9.00 -29.65 5.05
N ARG A 250 9.39 -30.50 4.10
CA ARG A 250 9.93 -31.84 4.37
C ARG A 250 11.27 -31.80 5.09
N ALA A 251 12.13 -30.83 4.79
CA ALA A 251 13.42 -30.66 5.47
C ALA A 251 13.23 -30.28 6.95
N GLY A 252 12.27 -29.39 7.25
CA GLY A 252 11.92 -29.02 8.62
C GLY A 252 11.36 -30.19 9.44
N GLU A 253 10.45 -30.97 8.87
CA GLU A 253 9.88 -32.16 9.56
C GLU A 253 10.94 -33.22 9.86
N ARG A 254 11.90 -33.44 8.95
CA ARG A 254 13.03 -34.35 9.19
C ARG A 254 13.95 -33.86 10.30
N ALA A 255 14.21 -32.56 10.37
CA ALA A 255 15.03 -31.98 11.43
C ALA A 255 14.37 -32.06 12.81
N ILE A 256 13.03 -31.96 12.88
CA ILE A 256 12.27 -32.11 14.12
C ILE A 256 12.27 -33.57 14.59
N ARG A 257 12.16 -34.54 13.68
CA ARG A 257 12.22 -35.98 14.04
C ARG A 257 13.62 -36.48 14.44
N ALA A 258 14.67 -35.74 14.09
CA ALA A 258 16.05 -36.08 14.43
C ALA A 258 16.51 -35.47 15.77
N ARG A 259 15.65 -34.70 16.44
CA ARG A 259 15.86 -34.17 17.80
C ARG A 259 15.01 -34.94 18.79
#